data_AF-A0A372EH58-F1
#
_entry.id   AF-A0A372EH58-F1
#
_cell.length_a   1.000
_cell.length_b   1.000
_cell.length_c   1.000
_cell.angle_alpha   90.00
_cell.angle_beta   90.00
_cell.angle_gamma   90.00
#
_symmetry.space_group_name_H-M   'P 1'
#
loop_
_entity.id
_entity.type
_entity.pdbx_description
1 polymer ?
#
loop_
_entity_poly.entity_id
_entity_poly.type
_entity_poly.pdbx_seq_one_letter_code
_entity_poly.pdbx_strand_id
1 'polypeptide(L)'
;MSAADTTFPSSRIEERPLMAMDIADNTTGTWGGTDPLMDRLQQWAGDAYWQLLSHHKGHIVRQTNHGLMMEFADARHCVQAAFALNQLADALNGRTDASKHLQLRAGAHLASYGHGQLEPVDRDVQLTSELTALAAPGEVLVTAELRDRLANGLDADFEDLGHWVESFVQPVRLFRAHPTHGAISDRLTAEDQDLRPALAVIPFQANAPEVKHWVLGELIADGVIARLSHSIGLRVIARQSTSALRGSGELAEIERHLGATFILSGSYSIRNDKLVVTAELAEARSHTLLWTGQLQHALRDLLQEQSELLHELARTVAQALDKAQVSQALTRPLPSLDSSFLMLAGISMVHSHSSKAFDRGRATLNELTMRHPEHALPRAWLAMWHALNVVKGTSGNVARDIRQAREQTQHALDVEPKNAMALAVEGYIQCQLLSDPQQANRYLASAVEANPSEPMAWLFKSLYSAGWGSSSLSVTEAYVARSLSPVDPLRYFFDLLTGNALLADRQLDQAVACGRLSLRAHKHHVPTLRLLLTAHAELGQFDEGKAILNQLRAEAPELTVSSYLAIGSAESPMRQRIANAMRQLGLPET
;
A
#
# COMPACT_ATOMS: atom_id res chain seq x y z
N MET A 1 1.61 -63.55 10.81
CA MET A 1 0.35 -62.88 10.43
C MET A 1 0.33 -61.54 11.13
N SER A 2 0.82 -60.50 10.45
CA SER A 2 0.97 -59.14 10.97
C SER A 2 -0.29 -58.34 10.67
N ALA A 3 -0.74 -57.58 11.67
CA ALA A 3 -1.82 -56.61 11.56
C ALA A 3 -1.54 -55.62 10.42
N ALA A 4 -2.52 -55.44 9.53
CA ALA A 4 -2.51 -54.39 8.53
C ALA A 4 -3.13 -53.14 9.15
N ASP A 5 -2.28 -52.14 9.42
CA ASP A 5 -2.68 -50.75 9.61
C ASP A 5 -3.44 -50.28 8.37
N THR A 6 -4.73 -50.04 8.54
CA THR A 6 -5.56 -49.31 7.56
C THR A 6 -5.80 -47.91 8.12
N THR A 7 -4.83 -47.03 7.87
CA THR A 7 -5.01 -45.59 8.06
C THR A 7 -5.91 -45.07 6.95
N PHE A 8 -7.15 -44.71 7.30
CA PHE A 8 -8.05 -43.98 6.40
C PHE A 8 -7.49 -42.57 6.13
N PRO A 9 -7.59 -42.04 4.90
CA PRO A 9 -7.23 -40.66 4.62
C PRO A 9 -8.18 -39.72 5.38
N SER A 10 -7.62 -38.78 6.11
CA SER A 10 -8.34 -37.67 6.76
C SER A 10 -9.23 -36.97 5.73
N SER A 11 -10.55 -37.19 5.81
CA SER A 11 -11.54 -36.49 5.01
C SER A 11 -11.40 -34.98 5.27
N ARG A 12 -11.14 -34.19 4.22
CA ARG A 12 -11.20 -32.73 4.29
C ARG A 12 -12.60 -32.32 4.72
N ILE A 13 -12.73 -31.76 5.92
CA ILE A 13 -13.93 -31.04 6.37
C ILE A 13 -13.94 -29.71 5.62
N GLU A 14 -15.04 -29.40 4.95
CA GLU A 14 -15.24 -28.11 4.31
C GLU A 14 -15.98 -27.20 5.29
N GLU A 15 -15.48 -25.99 5.52
CA GLU A 15 -16.09 -25.00 6.40
C GLU A 15 -16.76 -23.92 5.55
N ARG A 16 -18.03 -23.62 5.83
CA ARG A 16 -18.76 -22.53 5.15
C ARG A 16 -19.53 -21.69 6.19
N PRO A 17 -19.63 -20.37 5.98
CA PRO A 17 -20.49 -19.52 6.80
C PRO A 17 -21.95 -19.98 6.72
N LEU A 18 -22.52 -20.22 7.89
CA LEU A 18 -23.93 -20.51 8.11
C LEU A 18 -24.52 -19.41 8.98
N MET A 19 -25.63 -18.84 8.55
CA MET A 19 -26.37 -17.81 9.29
C MET A 19 -27.82 -18.24 9.43
N ALA A 20 -28.39 -18.02 10.61
CA ALA A 20 -29.82 -18.00 10.77
C ALA A 20 -30.28 -16.56 11.04
N MET A 21 -31.45 -16.22 10.50
CA MET A 21 -32.09 -14.93 10.69
C MET A 21 -33.58 -15.15 10.94
N ASP A 22 -34.09 -14.60 12.03
CA ASP A 22 -35.50 -14.72 12.43
C ASP A 22 -36.11 -13.35 12.76
N ILE A 23 -37.44 -13.32 12.85
CA ILE A 23 -38.17 -12.14 13.30
C ILE A 23 -38.15 -12.12 14.84
N ALA A 24 -37.68 -11.02 15.42
CA ALA A 24 -37.71 -10.82 16.86
C ALA A 24 -39.15 -10.48 17.29
N ASP A 25 -39.89 -11.46 17.82
CA ASP A 25 -41.28 -11.31 18.23
C ASP A 25 -41.44 -10.28 19.36
N ASN A 26 -41.88 -9.07 19.01
CA ASN A 26 -42.47 -8.09 19.93
C ASN A 26 -43.77 -7.47 19.37
N THR A 27 -44.28 -7.95 18.24
CA THR A 27 -45.51 -7.43 17.65
C THR A 27 -46.74 -7.99 18.37
N THR A 28 -47.35 -7.15 19.21
CA THR A 28 -48.69 -7.33 19.80
C THR A 28 -49.84 -7.21 18.78
N GLY A 29 -49.54 -7.18 17.47
CA GLY A 29 -50.53 -7.14 16.40
C GLY A 29 -50.96 -8.54 15.97
N THR A 30 -52.24 -8.85 16.13
CA THR A 30 -52.87 -10.05 15.59
C THR A 30 -52.96 -9.93 14.06
N TRP A 31 -51.94 -10.42 13.37
CA TRP A 31 -52.01 -10.71 11.94
C TRP A 31 -52.65 -12.09 11.78
N GLY A 32 -53.92 -12.13 11.40
CA GLY A 32 -54.67 -13.37 11.23
C GLY A 32 -54.16 -14.19 10.04
N GLY A 33 -53.95 -15.49 10.25
CA GLY A 33 -53.71 -16.46 9.17
C GLY A 33 -52.48 -17.34 9.39
N THR A 34 -52.63 -18.63 9.07
CA THR A 34 -51.58 -19.66 8.98
C THR A 34 -50.65 -19.40 7.80
N ASP A 35 -49.90 -18.30 7.83
CA ASP A 35 -48.92 -17.97 6.78
C ASP A 35 -47.49 -18.31 7.24
N PRO A 36 -46.75 -19.15 6.49
CA PRO A 36 -45.33 -19.37 6.72
C PRO A 36 -44.56 -18.05 6.59
N LEU A 37 -43.47 -17.89 7.36
CA LEU A 37 -42.58 -16.72 7.35
C LEU A 37 -42.29 -16.16 5.96
N MET A 38 -42.16 -17.04 4.97
CA MET A 38 -41.91 -16.69 3.57
C MET A 38 -42.99 -15.80 2.97
N ASP A 39 -44.25 -16.08 3.25
CA ASP A 39 -45.36 -15.27 2.75
C ASP A 39 -45.36 -13.89 3.41
N ARG A 40 -44.97 -13.80 4.69
CA ARG A 40 -44.82 -12.53 5.41
C ARG A 40 -43.65 -11.70 4.88
N LEU A 41 -42.47 -12.31 4.70
CA LEU A 41 -41.30 -11.65 4.12
C LEU A 41 -41.57 -11.21 2.68
N GLN A 42 -42.24 -12.04 1.89
CA GLN A 42 -42.60 -11.71 0.51
C GLN A 42 -43.66 -10.60 0.42
N GLN A 43 -44.67 -10.59 1.30
CA GLN A 43 -45.66 -9.52 1.35
C GLN A 43 -45.06 -8.18 1.83
N TRP A 44 -44.07 -8.21 2.72
CA TRP A 44 -43.48 -7.01 3.31
C TRP A 44 -42.30 -6.44 2.51
N ALA A 45 -41.37 -7.28 2.03
CA ALA A 45 -40.18 -6.85 1.29
C ALA A 45 -40.26 -7.08 -0.23
N GLY A 46 -41.24 -7.84 -0.72
CA GLY A 46 -41.36 -8.18 -2.15
C GLY A 46 -40.11 -8.88 -2.70
N ASP A 47 -39.80 -8.61 -3.98
CA ASP A 47 -38.64 -9.19 -4.67
C ASP A 47 -37.28 -8.68 -4.13
N ALA A 48 -37.27 -7.56 -3.41
CA ALA A 48 -36.03 -6.93 -2.92
C ALA A 48 -35.26 -7.85 -1.95
N TYR A 49 -35.99 -8.62 -1.14
CA TYR A 49 -35.41 -9.61 -0.24
C TYR A 49 -34.59 -10.66 -1.00
N TRP A 50 -35.17 -11.19 -2.08
CA TRP A 50 -34.55 -12.23 -2.91
C TRP A 50 -33.37 -11.70 -3.73
N GLN A 51 -33.49 -10.47 -4.21
CA GLN A 51 -32.41 -9.80 -4.92
C GLN A 51 -31.19 -9.57 -4.02
N LEU A 52 -31.42 -9.15 -2.76
CA LEU A 52 -30.34 -8.97 -1.78
C LEU A 52 -29.65 -10.29 -1.44
N LEU A 53 -30.42 -11.35 -1.16
CA LEU A 53 -29.84 -12.67 -0.88
C LEU A 53 -29.02 -13.19 -2.07
N SER A 54 -29.55 -13.04 -3.29
CA SER A 54 -28.84 -13.45 -4.51
C SER A 54 -27.58 -12.62 -4.76
N HIS A 55 -27.65 -11.30 -4.53
CA HIS A 55 -26.52 -10.39 -4.65
C HIS A 55 -25.38 -10.77 -3.71
N HIS A 56 -25.71 -11.16 -2.48
CA HIS A 56 -24.75 -11.62 -1.49
C HIS A 56 -24.47 -13.13 -1.57
N LYS A 57 -24.79 -13.81 -2.68
CA LYS A 57 -24.48 -15.24 -2.89
C LYS A 57 -24.98 -16.17 -1.76
N GLY A 58 -26.07 -15.79 -1.11
CA GLY A 58 -26.70 -16.58 -0.05
C GLY A 58 -27.62 -17.65 -0.64
N HIS A 59 -27.53 -18.87 -0.11
CA HIS A 59 -28.40 -19.99 -0.48
C HIS A 59 -29.18 -20.45 0.74
N ILE A 60 -30.50 -20.62 0.62
CA ILE A 60 -31.32 -21.12 1.73
C ILE A 60 -31.06 -22.61 1.89
N VAL A 61 -30.60 -22.99 3.08
CA VAL A 61 -30.38 -24.39 3.46
C VAL A 61 -31.61 -24.95 4.15
N ARG A 62 -32.27 -24.16 5.01
CA ARG A 62 -33.42 -24.62 5.78
C ARG A 62 -34.37 -23.49 6.15
N GLN A 63 -35.67 -23.78 6.15
CA GLN A 63 -36.70 -22.92 6.72
C GLN A 63 -37.02 -23.38 8.15
N THR A 64 -37.17 -22.44 9.08
CA THR A 64 -37.61 -22.71 10.46
C THR A 64 -38.94 -22.01 10.72
N ASN A 65 -39.57 -22.30 11.86
CA ASN A 65 -40.87 -21.69 12.20
C ASN A 65 -40.81 -20.17 12.37
N HIS A 66 -39.62 -19.63 12.68
CA HIS A 66 -39.43 -18.22 13.01
C HIS A 66 -38.41 -17.51 12.10
N GLY A 67 -37.62 -18.27 11.34
CA GLY A 67 -36.51 -17.74 10.54
C GLY A 67 -36.09 -18.57 9.33
N LEU A 68 -35.02 -18.13 8.71
CA LEU A 68 -34.34 -18.79 7.61
C LEU A 68 -32.90 -19.08 7.99
N MET A 69 -32.41 -20.26 7.58
CA MET A 69 -31.01 -20.64 7.69
C MET A 69 -30.40 -20.68 6.29
N MET A 70 -29.29 -19.96 6.14
CA MET A 70 -28.68 -19.63 4.87
C MET A 70 -27.17 -19.89 4.92
N GLU A 71 -26.64 -20.45 3.84
CA GLU A 71 -25.21 -20.61 3.63
C GLU A 71 -24.66 -19.56 2.67
N PHE A 72 -23.39 -19.22 2.85
CA PHE A 72 -22.70 -18.23 2.03
C PHE A 72 -21.37 -18.76 1.51
N ALA A 73 -20.92 -18.21 0.39
CA ALA A 73 -19.63 -18.56 -0.20
C ALA A 73 -18.44 -18.13 0.68
N ASP A 74 -18.57 -17.01 1.40
CA ASP A 74 -17.55 -16.50 2.33
C ASP A 74 -18.17 -15.63 3.44
N ALA A 75 -17.37 -15.38 4.48
CA ALA A 75 -17.83 -14.70 5.70
C ALA A 75 -18.27 -13.27 5.44
N ARG A 76 -17.66 -12.56 4.47
CA ARG A 76 -18.00 -11.17 4.13
C ARG A 76 -19.41 -11.11 3.58
N HIS A 77 -19.72 -11.96 2.60
CA HIS A 77 -21.05 -12.02 2.02
C HIS A 77 -22.12 -12.36 3.07
N CYS A 78 -21.79 -13.21 4.04
CA CYS A 78 -22.66 -13.56 5.17
C CYS A 78 -23.04 -12.33 6.02
N VAL A 79 -22.05 -11.60 6.55
CA VAL A 79 -22.34 -10.44 7.43
C VAL A 79 -22.93 -9.26 6.66
N GLN A 80 -22.53 -9.04 5.40
CA GLN A 80 -23.10 -8.00 4.55
C GLN A 80 -24.57 -8.26 4.22
N ALA A 81 -24.95 -9.53 3.96
CA ALA A 81 -26.35 -9.89 3.78
C ALA A 81 -27.17 -9.59 5.04
N ALA A 82 -26.66 -9.93 6.22
CA ALA A 82 -27.33 -9.63 7.49
C ALA A 82 -27.59 -8.12 7.66
N PHE A 83 -26.56 -7.29 7.40
CA PHE A 83 -26.69 -5.84 7.50
C PHE A 83 -27.64 -5.25 6.46
N ALA A 84 -27.58 -5.71 5.21
CA ALA A 84 -28.46 -5.25 4.15
C ALA A 84 -29.92 -5.59 4.44
N LEU A 85 -30.18 -6.77 5.02
CA LEU A 85 -31.53 -7.19 5.41
C LEU A 85 -32.05 -6.39 6.61
N ASN A 86 -31.22 -6.10 7.62
CA ASN A 86 -31.58 -5.20 8.72
C ASN A 86 -31.86 -3.76 8.22
N GLN A 87 -31.05 -3.23 7.30
CA GLN A 87 -31.29 -1.90 6.71
C GLN A 87 -32.56 -1.85 5.87
N LEU A 88 -32.83 -2.91 5.08
CA LEU A 88 -34.09 -3.03 4.36
C LEU A 88 -35.26 -3.03 5.33
N ALA A 89 -35.10 -3.71 6.48
CA ALA A 89 -36.12 -3.72 7.51
C ALA A 89 -36.42 -2.35 8.10
N ASP A 90 -35.37 -1.62 8.49
CA ASP A 90 -35.53 -0.27 9.01
C ASP A 90 -36.15 0.68 7.97
N ALA A 91 -35.76 0.58 6.70
CA ALA A 91 -36.30 1.39 5.62
C ALA A 91 -37.79 1.13 5.35
N LEU A 92 -38.24 -0.12 5.44
CA LEU A 92 -39.64 -0.52 5.27
C LEU A 92 -40.48 -0.19 6.52
N ASN A 93 -39.91 -0.35 7.71
CA ASN A 93 -40.53 0.08 8.97
C ASN A 93 -40.78 1.59 8.99
N GLY A 94 -39.84 2.39 8.48
CA GLY A 94 -40.02 3.85 8.35
C GLY A 94 -41.18 4.28 7.44
N ARG A 95 -41.74 3.35 6.65
CA ARG A 95 -42.87 3.59 5.72
C ARG A 95 -44.19 2.98 6.20
N THR A 96 -44.20 2.34 7.37
CA THR A 96 -45.36 1.60 7.89
C THR A 96 -45.66 1.97 9.34
N ASP A 97 -46.88 1.69 9.81
CA ASP A 97 -47.26 1.91 11.21
C ASP A 97 -46.45 1.01 12.14
N ALA A 98 -46.19 1.48 13.37
CA ALA A 98 -45.42 0.75 14.38
C ALA A 98 -45.96 -0.65 14.70
N SER A 99 -47.26 -0.89 14.53
CA SER A 99 -47.89 -2.22 14.69
C SER A 99 -47.53 -3.22 13.58
N LYS A 100 -46.89 -2.74 12.51
CA LYS A 100 -46.45 -3.51 11.34
C LYS A 100 -44.93 -3.58 11.21
N HIS A 101 -44.19 -3.05 12.18
CA HIS A 101 -42.73 -3.08 12.14
C HIS A 101 -42.21 -4.50 12.31
N LEU A 102 -41.27 -4.88 11.47
CA LEU A 102 -40.56 -6.14 11.54
C LEU A 102 -39.12 -5.86 11.96
N GLN A 103 -38.69 -6.40 13.10
CA GLN A 103 -37.30 -6.35 13.51
C GLN A 103 -36.68 -7.73 13.32
N LEU A 104 -35.58 -7.76 12.58
CA LEU A 104 -34.83 -8.96 12.28
C LEU A 104 -33.66 -9.09 13.26
N ARG A 105 -33.25 -10.31 13.56
CA ARG A 105 -32.01 -10.59 14.30
C ARG A 105 -31.31 -11.79 13.68
N ALA A 106 -29.99 -11.85 13.80
CA ALA A 106 -29.19 -12.88 13.14
C ALA A 106 -28.07 -13.44 14.02
N GLY A 107 -27.79 -14.74 13.83
CA GLY A 107 -26.62 -15.43 14.39
C GLY A 107 -25.87 -16.15 13.29
N ALA A 108 -24.54 -16.01 13.24
CA ALA A 108 -23.70 -16.61 12.20
C ALA A 108 -22.39 -17.23 12.72
N HIS A 109 -21.95 -18.31 12.06
CA HIS A 109 -20.78 -19.09 12.44
C HIS A 109 -20.20 -19.85 11.21
N LEU A 110 -18.98 -20.40 11.32
CA LEU A 110 -18.39 -21.28 10.30
C LEU A 110 -18.79 -22.75 10.53
N ALA A 111 -19.83 -23.20 9.81
CA ALA A 111 -20.32 -24.57 9.91
C ALA A 111 -19.44 -25.56 9.15
N SER A 112 -19.28 -26.75 9.74
CA SER A 112 -18.58 -27.88 9.15
C SER A 112 -19.53 -28.73 8.31
N TYR A 113 -19.05 -29.17 7.15
CA TYR A 113 -19.75 -30.08 6.25
C TYR A 113 -18.99 -31.40 6.14
N GLY A 114 -19.73 -32.51 6.21
CA GLY A 114 -19.18 -33.82 5.88
C GLY A 114 -18.78 -33.91 4.41
N HIS A 115 -17.84 -34.80 4.08
CA HIS A 115 -17.35 -34.94 2.71
C HIS A 115 -18.50 -35.27 1.73
N GLY A 116 -18.79 -34.36 0.80
CA GLY A 116 -19.87 -34.52 -0.18
C GLY A 116 -21.28 -34.34 0.39
N GLN A 117 -21.43 -33.87 1.64
CA GLN A 117 -22.72 -33.53 2.21
C GLN A 117 -23.14 -32.12 1.80
N LEU A 118 -24.43 -31.96 1.51
CA LEU A 118 -25.07 -30.68 1.17
C LEU A 118 -25.64 -29.96 2.41
N GLU A 119 -25.71 -30.65 3.55
CA GLU A 119 -26.22 -30.10 4.80
C GLU A 119 -25.11 -30.00 5.85
N PRO A 120 -25.11 -28.92 6.67
CA PRO A 120 -24.18 -28.76 7.78
C PRO A 120 -24.45 -29.79 8.89
N VAL A 121 -23.43 -30.05 9.72
CA VAL A 121 -23.56 -30.96 10.87
C VAL A 121 -24.59 -30.42 11.87
N ASP A 122 -25.39 -31.31 12.47
CA ASP A 122 -26.48 -30.96 13.42
C ASP A 122 -26.04 -30.02 14.55
N ARG A 123 -24.80 -30.17 15.03
CA ARG A 123 -24.21 -29.30 16.05
C ARG A 123 -24.14 -27.84 15.60
N ASP A 124 -23.76 -27.60 14.35
CA ASP A 124 -23.58 -26.24 13.82
C ASP A 124 -24.93 -25.61 13.48
N VAL A 125 -25.92 -26.43 13.09
CA VAL A 125 -27.33 -26.02 12.98
C VAL A 125 -27.88 -25.57 14.34
N GLN A 126 -27.60 -26.33 15.39
CA GLN A 126 -28.00 -26.00 16.75
C GLN A 126 -27.32 -24.70 17.23
N LEU A 127 -25.99 -24.60 17.08
CA LEU A 127 -25.23 -23.41 17.46
C LEU A 127 -25.75 -22.15 16.75
N THR A 128 -25.95 -22.22 15.44
CA THR A 128 -26.44 -21.09 14.65
C THR A 128 -27.83 -20.63 15.11
N SER A 129 -28.69 -21.57 15.50
CA SER A 129 -30.03 -21.25 16.04
C SER A 129 -29.96 -20.60 17.42
N GLU A 130 -29.09 -21.10 18.30
CA GLU A 130 -28.89 -20.53 19.66
C GLU A 130 -28.26 -19.13 19.60
N LEU A 131 -27.28 -18.91 18.70
CA LEU A 131 -26.70 -17.58 18.45
C LEU A 131 -27.77 -16.57 18.01
N THR A 132 -28.68 -16.99 17.14
CA THR A 132 -29.77 -16.14 16.66
C THR A 132 -30.76 -15.80 17.78
N ALA A 133 -31.08 -16.78 18.63
CA ALA A 133 -31.96 -16.57 19.78
C ALA A 133 -31.36 -15.60 20.82
N LEU A 134 -30.03 -15.56 20.95
CA LEU A 134 -29.30 -14.66 21.85
C LEU A 134 -29.24 -13.21 21.35
N ALA A 135 -29.33 -13.01 20.03
CA ALA A 135 -29.29 -11.68 19.42
C ALA A 135 -30.51 -10.84 19.82
N ALA A 136 -30.30 -9.57 20.16
CA ALA A 136 -31.39 -8.61 20.32
C ALA A 136 -31.96 -8.19 18.94
N PRO A 137 -33.15 -7.56 18.89
CA PRO A 137 -33.69 -7.04 17.64
C PRO A 137 -32.71 -6.07 16.95
N GLY A 138 -32.44 -6.29 15.67
CA GLY A 138 -31.48 -5.53 14.85
C GLY A 138 -30.02 -5.99 14.99
N GLU A 139 -29.71 -6.94 15.88
CA GLU A 139 -28.34 -7.39 16.11
C GLU A 139 -27.92 -8.55 15.20
N VAL A 140 -26.62 -8.59 14.92
CA VAL A 140 -25.94 -9.70 14.26
C VAL A 140 -24.87 -10.23 15.20
N LEU A 141 -25.01 -11.45 15.68
CA LEU A 141 -24.01 -12.12 16.52
C LEU A 141 -23.17 -13.09 15.70
N VAL A 142 -21.86 -13.08 15.92
CA VAL A 142 -20.91 -13.96 15.23
C VAL A 142 -19.96 -14.64 16.22
N THR A 143 -19.48 -15.83 15.87
CA THR A 143 -18.43 -16.50 16.65
C THR A 143 -17.05 -15.97 16.30
N ALA A 144 -16.06 -16.25 17.16
CA ALA A 144 -14.66 -15.92 16.90
C ALA A 144 -14.14 -16.46 15.56
N GLU A 145 -14.52 -17.69 15.20
CA GLU A 145 -14.05 -18.33 13.97
C GLU A 145 -14.55 -17.62 12.71
N LEU A 146 -15.80 -17.15 12.71
CA LEU A 146 -16.34 -16.35 11.61
C LEU A 146 -15.71 -14.96 11.60
N ARG A 147 -15.56 -14.33 12.78
CA ARG A 147 -14.94 -13.00 12.94
C ARG A 147 -13.50 -12.97 12.47
N ASP A 148 -12.74 -14.05 12.68
CA ASP A 148 -11.33 -14.14 12.26
C ASP A 148 -11.18 -14.25 10.72
N ARG A 149 -12.27 -14.48 9.98
CA ARG A 149 -12.32 -14.39 8.51
C ARG A 149 -12.69 -13.00 7.99
N LEU A 150 -12.98 -12.04 8.88
CA LEU A 150 -13.48 -10.71 8.57
C LEU A 150 -12.49 -9.63 9.01
N ALA A 151 -12.36 -8.57 8.21
CA ALA A 151 -11.55 -7.41 8.54
C ALA A 151 -12.35 -6.40 9.37
N ASN A 152 -11.96 -6.21 10.65
CA ASN A 152 -12.56 -5.22 11.54
C ASN A 152 -12.44 -3.80 10.95
N GLY A 153 -13.54 -3.04 10.94
CA GLY A 153 -13.60 -1.69 10.37
C GLY A 153 -13.64 -1.61 8.85
N LEU A 154 -13.68 -2.74 8.15
CA LEU A 154 -13.88 -2.82 6.69
C LEU A 154 -15.11 -3.67 6.36
N ASP A 155 -15.14 -4.91 6.85
CA ASP A 155 -16.25 -5.84 6.61
C ASP A 155 -17.36 -5.68 7.67
N ALA A 156 -16.98 -5.41 8.92
CA ALA A 156 -17.85 -5.07 10.05
C ALA A 156 -17.02 -4.47 11.20
N ASP A 157 -17.64 -3.72 12.10
CA ASP A 157 -17.05 -3.40 13.41
C ASP A 157 -17.48 -4.47 14.42
N PHE A 158 -16.58 -4.89 15.33
CA PHE A 158 -16.87 -5.94 16.29
C PHE A 158 -16.77 -5.47 17.74
N GLU A 159 -17.81 -5.78 18.53
CA GLU A 159 -17.82 -5.67 19.98
C GLU A 159 -17.71 -7.07 20.60
N ASP A 160 -16.73 -7.28 21.48
CA ASP A 160 -16.50 -8.57 22.13
C ASP A 160 -17.48 -8.78 23.30
N LEU A 161 -18.26 -9.86 23.23
CA LEU A 161 -19.24 -10.23 24.27
C LEU A 161 -18.70 -11.27 25.24
N GLY A 162 -17.46 -11.73 25.06
CA GLY A 162 -16.82 -12.73 25.90
C GLY A 162 -17.24 -14.16 25.56
N HIS A 163 -17.04 -15.08 26.51
CA HIS A 163 -17.29 -16.50 26.32
C HIS A 163 -18.70 -16.87 26.81
N TRP A 164 -19.46 -17.53 25.95
CA TRP A 164 -20.78 -18.07 26.24
C TRP A 164 -20.70 -19.60 26.42
N VAL A 165 -21.42 -20.13 27.43
CA VAL A 165 -21.25 -21.51 27.93
C VAL A 165 -22.58 -22.28 28.06
N GLU A 166 -23.73 -21.62 27.91
CA GLU A 166 -25.01 -22.18 28.41
C GLU A 166 -25.55 -23.40 27.64
N SER A 167 -24.90 -23.89 26.58
CA SER A 167 -25.36 -25.08 25.85
C SER A 167 -24.26 -25.98 25.24
N PHE A 168 -22.97 -25.63 25.39
CA PHE A 168 -21.86 -26.39 24.81
C PHE A 168 -20.76 -26.74 25.83
N VAL A 169 -20.15 -27.91 25.66
CA VAL A 169 -19.06 -28.42 26.52
C VAL A 169 -17.80 -27.54 26.43
N GLN A 170 -17.62 -26.79 25.35
CA GLN A 170 -16.55 -25.82 25.17
C GLN A 170 -17.12 -24.40 25.06
N PRO A 171 -16.52 -23.42 25.77
CA PRO A 171 -16.96 -22.03 25.68
C PRO A 171 -16.80 -21.49 24.26
N VAL A 172 -17.86 -20.87 23.72
CA VAL A 172 -17.83 -20.21 22.41
C VAL A 172 -17.68 -18.70 22.65
N ARG A 173 -16.67 -18.06 22.04
CA ARG A 173 -16.48 -16.62 22.18
C ARG A 173 -17.30 -15.87 21.14
N LEU A 174 -18.11 -14.92 21.58
CA LEU A 174 -19.10 -14.22 20.77
C LEU A 174 -18.72 -12.76 20.54
N PHE A 175 -19.09 -12.26 19.37
CA PHE A 175 -18.93 -10.87 18.98
C PHE A 175 -20.25 -10.35 18.43
N ARG A 176 -20.59 -9.11 18.78
CA ARG A 176 -21.61 -8.36 18.07
C ARG A 176 -20.97 -7.69 16.87
N ALA A 177 -21.51 -7.96 15.69
CA ALA A 177 -21.08 -7.35 14.45
C ALA A 177 -21.96 -6.14 14.13
N HIS A 178 -21.33 -5.01 13.83
CA HIS A 178 -21.99 -3.77 13.45
C HIS A 178 -21.66 -3.44 11.99
N PRO A 179 -22.62 -2.87 11.23
CA PRO A 179 -22.28 -2.18 10.00
C PRO A 179 -21.23 -1.12 10.32
N THR A 180 -20.20 -1.02 9.50
CA THR A 180 -19.26 0.10 9.60
C THR A 180 -20.04 1.40 9.45
N HIS A 181 -19.95 2.29 10.44
CA HIS A 181 -20.75 3.51 10.47
C HIS A 181 -20.51 4.35 9.20
N GLY A 182 -21.48 4.34 8.29
CA GLY A 182 -21.83 5.43 7.37
C GLY A 182 -20.69 6.15 6.66
N ALA A 183 -19.69 5.44 6.15
CA ALA A 183 -18.62 6.07 5.39
C ALA A 183 -18.02 5.16 4.30
N ILE A 184 -18.83 4.32 3.66
CA ILE A 184 -18.35 3.52 2.51
C ILE A 184 -19.05 3.96 1.22
N SER A 185 -20.36 4.23 1.20
CA SER A 185 -21.01 4.64 -0.06
C SER A 185 -20.67 6.08 -0.52
N ASP A 186 -20.41 7.02 0.39
CA ASP A 186 -19.97 8.38 0.03
C ASP A 186 -18.44 8.54 -0.05
N ARG A 187 -17.66 7.63 0.57
CA ARG A 187 -16.18 7.64 0.48
C ARG A 187 -15.64 6.91 -0.75
N LEU A 188 -16.34 5.87 -1.23
CA LEU A 188 -15.93 5.12 -2.42
C LEU A 188 -15.92 5.95 -3.71
N THR A 189 -16.50 7.14 -3.73
CA THR A 189 -16.46 8.01 -4.92
C THR A 189 -15.40 9.10 -4.86
N ALA A 190 -14.82 9.39 -3.69
CA ALA A 190 -13.89 10.51 -3.53
C ALA A 190 -12.51 10.14 -2.94
N GLU A 191 -12.41 9.12 -2.07
CA GLU A 191 -11.13 8.68 -1.48
C GLU A 191 -10.44 7.56 -2.30
N ASP A 192 -11.16 6.87 -3.19
CA ASP A 192 -10.66 5.69 -3.92
C ASP A 192 -9.84 6.02 -5.19
N GLN A 193 -9.64 7.30 -5.52
CA GLN A 193 -8.86 7.72 -6.70
C GLN A 193 -7.39 8.01 -6.42
N ASP A 194 -7.02 8.30 -5.16
CA ASP A 194 -5.65 8.69 -4.82
C ASP A 194 -5.07 7.75 -3.74
N LEU A 195 -4.34 6.74 -4.19
CA LEU A 195 -3.64 5.79 -3.32
C LEU A 195 -2.45 6.41 -2.57
N ARG A 196 -2.19 7.72 -2.67
CA ARG A 196 -1.14 8.38 -1.90
C ARG A 196 -1.65 8.74 -0.49
N PRO A 197 -0.95 8.34 0.58
CA PRO A 197 -1.29 8.78 1.92
C PRO A 197 -1.22 10.30 2.04
N ALA A 198 -2.14 10.86 2.83
CA ALA A 198 -2.25 12.29 3.03
C ALA A 198 -1.46 12.72 4.28
N LEU A 199 -0.54 13.67 4.14
CA LEU A 199 0.18 14.29 5.24
C LEU A 199 -0.39 15.69 5.51
N ALA A 200 -0.96 15.87 6.71
CA ALA A 200 -1.25 17.19 7.25
C ALA A 200 -0.02 17.73 7.99
N VAL A 201 0.43 18.93 7.65
CA VAL A 201 1.46 19.65 8.41
C VAL A 201 0.79 20.78 9.18
N ILE A 202 0.76 20.65 10.50
CA ILE A 202 0.15 21.62 11.40
C ILE A 202 1.16 22.72 11.69
N PRO A 203 0.75 24.00 11.69
CA PRO A 203 1.62 25.09 12.08
C PRO A 203 2.24 24.86 13.46
N PHE A 204 3.57 24.98 13.53
CA PHE A 204 4.32 24.69 14.74
C PHE A 204 4.01 25.73 15.83
N GLN A 205 3.94 25.31 17.08
CA GLN A 205 3.56 26.18 18.20
C GLN A 205 4.78 26.77 18.90
N ALA A 206 4.71 28.04 19.31
CA ALA A 206 5.78 28.61 20.15
C ALA A 206 5.67 28.09 21.58
N ASN A 207 6.77 27.62 22.17
CA ASN A 207 6.80 27.20 23.58
C ASN A 207 6.71 28.38 24.57
N ALA A 208 6.85 29.62 24.10
CA ALA A 208 6.69 30.84 24.89
C ALA A 208 5.69 31.79 24.20
N PRO A 209 4.76 32.43 24.94
CA PRO A 209 3.68 33.25 24.38
C PRO A 209 4.14 34.65 23.92
N GLU A 210 5.37 34.79 23.41
CA GLU A 210 5.81 36.04 22.82
C GLU A 210 5.16 36.22 21.45
N VAL A 211 4.08 37.00 21.44
CA VAL A 211 3.22 37.34 20.28
C VAL A 211 4.01 37.82 19.04
N LYS A 212 5.29 38.19 19.17
CA LYS A 212 6.11 38.69 18.06
C LYS A 212 6.52 37.63 17.03
N HIS A 213 6.50 36.34 17.36
CA HIS A 213 7.10 35.30 16.51
C HIS A 213 6.14 34.27 15.93
N TRP A 214 4.82 34.40 16.12
CA TRP A 214 3.82 33.39 15.68
C TRP A 214 3.93 33.00 14.20
N VAL A 215 4.39 33.91 13.35
CA VAL A 215 4.60 33.71 11.91
C VAL A 215 5.64 32.63 11.63
N LEU A 216 6.60 32.39 12.53
CA LEU A 216 7.65 31.40 12.32
C LEU A 216 7.09 29.97 12.25
N GLY A 217 6.07 29.65 13.04
CA GLY A 217 5.43 28.34 12.99
C GLY A 217 4.77 28.03 11.65
N GLU A 218 4.19 29.06 11.03
CA GLU A 218 3.63 28.99 9.69
C GLU A 218 4.72 28.86 8.62
N LEU A 219 5.81 29.62 8.75
CA LEU A 219 6.95 29.53 7.83
C LEU A 219 7.60 28.15 7.86
N ILE A 220 7.70 27.52 9.04
CA ILE A 220 8.18 26.14 9.18
C ILE A 220 7.25 25.18 8.45
N ALA A 221 5.93 25.26 8.71
CA ALA A 221 4.95 24.40 8.07
C ALA A 221 4.95 24.57 6.55
N ASP A 222 4.91 25.80 6.04
CA ASP A 222 4.98 26.12 4.61
C ASP A 222 6.25 25.59 3.97
N GLY A 223 7.39 25.81 4.61
CA GLY A 223 8.68 25.36 4.14
C GLY A 223 8.78 23.83 4.01
N VAL A 224 8.16 23.10 4.93
CA VAL A 224 8.09 21.63 4.91
C VAL A 224 7.08 21.15 3.88
N ILE A 225 5.89 21.75 3.81
CA ILE A 225 4.85 21.42 2.82
C ILE A 225 5.43 21.56 1.41
N ALA A 226 6.09 22.68 1.11
CA ALA A 226 6.69 22.93 -0.19
C ALA A 226 7.70 21.84 -0.58
N ARG A 227 8.51 21.36 0.37
CA ARG A 227 9.53 20.33 0.12
C ARG A 227 8.94 18.93 -0.03
N LEU A 228 7.95 18.58 0.80
CA LEU A 228 7.32 17.25 0.81
C LEU A 228 6.27 17.08 -0.30
N SER A 229 5.70 18.16 -0.83
CA SER A 229 4.72 18.10 -1.94
C SER A 229 5.30 17.50 -3.22
N HIS A 230 6.63 17.49 -3.34
CA HIS A 230 7.37 16.88 -4.43
C HIS A 230 7.79 15.42 -4.17
N SER A 231 7.47 14.86 -3.01
CA SER A 231 7.80 13.47 -2.69
C SER A 231 6.92 12.51 -3.49
N ILE A 232 7.54 11.55 -4.15
CA ILE A 232 6.82 10.48 -4.85
C ILE A 232 5.95 9.71 -3.85
N GLY A 233 4.70 9.45 -4.22
CA GLY A 233 3.82 8.61 -3.43
C GLY A 233 3.23 9.26 -2.18
N LEU A 234 3.37 10.57 -1.97
CA LEU A 234 2.78 11.29 -0.84
C LEU A 234 1.86 12.41 -1.34
N ARG A 235 0.69 12.58 -0.72
CA ARG A 235 -0.17 13.76 -0.90
C ARG A 235 0.01 14.68 0.30
N VAL A 236 0.46 15.91 0.08
CA VAL A 236 0.60 16.88 1.18
C VAL A 236 -0.59 17.84 1.17
N ILE A 237 -1.21 18.03 2.32
CA ILE A 237 -2.36 18.91 2.47
C ILE A 237 -1.88 20.37 2.50
N ALA A 238 -2.52 21.20 1.69
CA ALA A 238 -2.17 22.61 1.57
C ALA A 238 -2.29 23.34 2.91
N ARG A 239 -1.36 24.26 3.15
CA ARG A 239 -1.25 25.04 4.39
C ARG A 239 -2.57 25.71 4.81
N GLN A 240 -3.32 26.28 3.87
CA GLN A 240 -4.56 26.99 4.15
C GLN A 240 -5.59 26.11 4.88
N SER A 241 -5.60 24.80 4.61
CA SER A 241 -6.49 23.84 5.25
C SER A 241 -6.06 23.46 6.66
N THR A 242 -4.77 23.60 7.00
CA THR A 242 -4.23 23.26 8.33
C THR A 242 -4.07 24.47 9.25
N SER A 243 -4.06 25.70 8.73
CA SER A 243 -3.88 26.94 9.51
C SER A 243 -4.93 27.12 10.62
N ALA A 244 -6.17 26.69 10.40
CA ALA A 244 -7.27 26.80 11.37
C ALA A 244 -7.13 25.82 12.55
N LEU A 245 -6.30 24.79 12.41
CA LEU A 245 -6.12 23.71 13.39
C LEU A 245 -4.93 23.98 14.32
N ARG A 246 -4.35 25.19 14.27
CA ARG A 246 -3.27 25.61 15.16
C ARG A 246 -3.75 25.56 16.61
N GLY A 247 -3.05 24.82 17.46
CA GLY A 247 -3.43 24.70 18.87
C GLY A 247 -4.58 23.72 19.13
N SER A 248 -5.19 23.13 18.09
CA SER A 248 -6.12 22.01 18.29
C SER A 248 -5.30 20.81 18.73
N GLY A 249 -5.49 20.40 19.99
CA GLY A 249 -4.86 19.21 20.57
C GLY A 249 -5.59 17.92 20.20
N GLU A 250 -6.69 17.99 19.47
CA GLU A 250 -7.54 16.85 19.15
C GLU A 250 -7.20 16.32 17.74
N LEU A 251 -6.28 15.34 17.69
CA LEU A 251 -5.91 14.63 16.45
C LEU A 251 -7.13 14.07 15.68
N ALA A 252 -8.19 13.67 16.41
CA ALA A 252 -9.44 13.20 15.84
C ALA A 252 -10.19 14.29 15.05
N GLU A 253 -10.09 15.56 15.44
CA GLU A 253 -10.68 16.68 14.71
C GLU A 253 -9.93 16.93 13.40
N ILE A 254 -8.60 16.83 13.44
CA ILE A 254 -7.72 16.99 12.26
C ILE A 254 -7.99 15.88 11.24
N GLU A 255 -8.08 14.63 11.69
CA GLU A 255 -8.41 13.47 10.85
C GLU A 255 -9.76 13.67 10.16
N ARG A 256 -10.81 13.98 10.93
CA ARG A 256 -12.18 14.10 10.41
C ARG A 256 -12.34 15.22 9.38
N HIS A 257 -11.66 16.35 9.56
CA HIS A 257 -11.80 17.50 8.66
C HIS A 257 -10.91 17.45 7.42
N LEU A 258 -9.76 16.76 7.50
CA LEU A 258 -8.75 16.81 6.44
C LEU A 258 -8.56 15.49 5.67
N GLY A 259 -9.10 14.38 6.18
CA GLY A 259 -8.82 13.05 5.63
C GLY A 259 -7.32 12.73 5.64
N ALA A 260 -6.61 13.23 6.66
CA ALA A 260 -5.17 13.05 6.78
C ALA A 260 -4.87 11.61 7.24
N THR A 261 -3.93 10.94 6.57
CA THR A 261 -3.40 9.65 7.02
C THR A 261 -2.34 9.86 8.11
N PHE A 262 -1.52 10.89 7.94
CA PHE A 262 -0.45 11.26 8.85
C PHE A 262 -0.54 12.72 9.25
N ILE A 263 -0.12 13.03 10.46
CA ILE A 263 -0.11 14.37 11.02
C ILE A 263 1.32 14.67 11.49
N LEU A 264 1.90 15.75 10.96
CA LEU A 264 3.13 16.36 11.44
C LEU A 264 2.77 17.59 12.29
N SER A 265 3.08 17.53 13.57
CA SER A 265 2.89 18.62 14.53
C SER A 265 4.20 18.90 15.26
N GLY A 266 4.21 19.95 16.08
CA GLY A 266 5.38 20.26 16.88
C GLY A 266 5.37 21.65 17.48
N SER A 267 6.49 21.97 18.11
CA SER A 267 6.73 23.26 18.73
C SER A 267 8.11 23.80 18.41
N TYR A 268 8.30 25.09 18.65
CA TYR A 268 9.59 25.75 18.52
C TYR A 268 9.86 26.71 19.68
N SER A 269 11.15 26.99 19.90
CA SER A 269 11.59 28.04 20.81
C SER A 269 12.82 28.73 20.25
N ILE A 270 13.01 30.00 20.62
CA ILE A 270 14.19 30.77 20.24
C ILE A 270 15.05 30.96 21.48
N ARG A 271 16.33 30.60 21.38
CA ARG A 271 17.32 30.81 22.45
C ARG A 271 18.62 31.30 21.82
N ASN A 272 19.10 32.48 22.21
CA ASN A 272 20.39 33.03 21.75
C ASN A 272 20.56 32.99 20.21
N ASP A 273 19.58 33.51 19.46
CA ASP A 273 19.54 33.51 17.98
C ASP A 273 19.51 32.10 17.32
N LYS A 274 19.23 31.07 18.11
CA LYS A 274 18.99 29.71 17.61
C LYS A 274 17.52 29.35 17.71
N LEU A 275 17.00 28.82 16.62
CA LEU A 275 15.68 28.22 16.54
C LEU A 275 15.80 26.73 16.88
N VAL A 276 15.13 26.31 17.94
CA VAL A 276 14.99 24.90 18.34
C VAL A 276 13.60 24.46 17.97
N VAL A 277 13.49 23.49 17.05
CA VAL A 277 12.22 22.92 16.58
C VAL A 277 12.11 21.50 17.10
N THR A 278 11.03 21.18 17.78
CA THR A 278 10.63 19.82 18.15
C THR A 278 9.46 19.42 17.28
N ALA A 279 9.57 18.31 16.58
CA ALA A 279 8.57 17.80 15.65
C ALA A 279 8.15 16.38 16.04
N GLU A 280 6.91 16.05 15.77
CA GLU A 280 6.34 14.74 15.98
C GLU A 280 5.48 14.33 14.77
N LEU A 281 5.57 13.06 14.40
CA LEU A 281 4.82 12.47 13.31
C LEU A 281 3.94 11.36 13.87
N ALA A 282 2.63 11.45 13.66
CA ALA A 282 1.66 10.46 14.12
C ALA A 282 0.79 9.92 12.97
N GLU A 283 0.34 8.68 13.13
CA GLU A 283 -0.75 8.11 12.33
C GLU A 283 -2.10 8.65 12.85
N ALA A 284 -2.92 9.21 11.97
CA ALA A 284 -4.13 9.91 12.36
C ALA A 284 -5.15 8.96 13.02
N ARG A 285 -5.47 7.84 12.35
CA ARG A 285 -6.52 6.89 12.76
C ARG A 285 -6.25 6.18 14.08
N SER A 286 -4.99 5.79 14.32
CA SER A 286 -4.60 5.04 15.52
C SER A 286 -4.07 5.94 16.64
N HIS A 287 -3.85 7.23 16.34
CA HIS A 287 -3.11 8.18 17.17
C HIS A 287 -1.72 7.68 17.61
N THR A 288 -1.13 6.75 16.86
CA THR A 288 0.17 6.18 17.18
C THR A 288 1.27 7.15 16.78
N LEU A 289 2.12 7.51 17.74
CA LEU A 289 3.33 8.29 17.51
C LEU A 289 4.36 7.45 16.73
N LEU A 290 4.68 7.85 15.51
CA LEU A 290 5.62 7.16 14.62
C LEU A 290 7.05 7.64 14.80
N TRP A 291 7.23 8.94 15.05
CA TRP A 291 8.55 9.55 15.19
C TRP A 291 8.48 10.86 15.96
N THR A 292 9.54 11.17 16.70
CA THR A 292 9.82 12.49 17.26
C THR A 292 11.25 12.89 16.95
N GLY A 293 11.48 14.19 16.80
CA GLY A 293 12.80 14.73 16.59
C GLY A 293 12.94 16.16 17.06
N GLN A 294 14.19 16.55 17.30
CA GLN A 294 14.55 17.90 17.65
C GLN A 294 15.67 18.38 16.73
N LEU A 295 15.51 19.56 16.17
CA LEU A 295 16.47 20.22 15.28
C LEU A 295 16.84 21.58 15.86
N GLN A 296 18.10 21.98 15.67
CA GLN A 296 18.58 23.27 16.12
C GLN A 296 19.40 23.93 15.03
N HIS A 297 18.94 25.09 14.58
CA HIS A 297 19.58 25.89 13.54
C HIS A 297 19.64 27.37 13.93
N ALA A 298 20.42 28.16 13.20
CA ALA A 298 20.40 29.62 13.37
C ALA A 298 19.04 30.16 12.91
N LEU A 299 18.47 31.15 13.60
CA LEU A 299 17.15 31.71 13.23
C LEU A 299 17.13 32.23 11.80
N ARG A 300 18.24 32.84 11.35
CA ARG A 300 18.43 33.32 9.98
C ARG A 300 18.33 32.24 8.90
N ASP A 301 18.61 30.97 9.22
CA ASP A 301 18.54 29.86 8.25
C ASP A 301 17.12 29.69 7.71
N LEU A 302 16.11 29.81 8.59
CA LEU A 302 14.69 29.69 8.21
C LEU A 302 14.26 30.71 7.14
N LEU A 303 14.93 31.86 7.08
CA LEU A 303 14.63 32.93 6.14
C LEU A 303 15.39 32.80 4.80
N GLN A 304 16.28 31.82 4.67
CA GLN A 304 17.02 31.58 3.43
C GLN A 304 16.20 30.73 2.46
N GLU A 305 16.35 31.01 1.16
CA GLU A 305 15.73 30.20 0.10
C GLU A 305 16.12 28.72 0.22
N GLN A 306 17.39 28.45 0.55
CA GLN A 306 17.95 27.11 0.76
C GLN A 306 18.12 26.78 2.25
N SER A 307 17.11 27.05 3.08
CA SER A 307 17.13 26.68 4.51
C SER A 307 17.49 25.22 4.74
N GLU A 308 18.56 25.00 5.50
CA GLU A 308 19.02 23.67 5.93
C GLU A 308 18.06 23.05 6.94
N LEU A 309 17.50 23.84 7.86
CA LEU A 309 16.49 23.42 8.84
C LEU A 309 15.30 22.76 8.12
N LEU A 310 14.72 23.46 7.14
CA LEU A 310 13.53 22.98 6.44
C LEU A 310 13.84 21.73 5.61
N HIS A 311 15.03 21.68 5.00
CA HIS A 311 15.48 20.53 4.25
C HIS A 311 15.68 19.31 5.16
N GLU A 312 16.36 19.49 6.31
CA GLU A 312 16.60 18.43 7.27
C GLU A 312 15.31 17.91 7.90
N LEU A 313 14.37 18.81 8.23
CA LEU A 313 13.07 18.44 8.79
C LEU A 313 12.25 17.62 7.79
N ALA A 314 12.07 18.12 6.56
CA ALA A 314 11.34 17.39 5.52
C ALA A 314 11.98 16.02 5.26
N ARG A 315 13.31 15.95 5.15
CA ARG A 315 14.05 14.69 4.93
C ARG A 315 13.82 13.69 6.06
N THR A 316 13.85 14.15 7.30
CA THR A 316 13.71 13.24 8.45
C THR A 316 12.28 12.74 8.58
N VAL A 317 11.28 13.59 8.27
CA VAL A 317 9.86 13.20 8.23
C VAL A 317 9.60 12.17 7.12
N ALA A 318 10.10 12.39 5.90
CA ALA A 318 9.97 11.42 4.81
C ALA A 318 10.56 10.05 5.20
N GLN A 319 11.77 10.05 5.77
CA GLN A 319 12.42 8.82 6.25
C GLN A 319 11.64 8.12 7.36
N ALA A 320 10.99 8.87 8.26
CA ALA A 320 10.16 8.31 9.31
C ALA A 320 8.90 7.66 8.74
N LEU A 321 8.23 8.32 7.80
CA LEU A 321 7.07 7.80 7.08
C LEU A 321 7.41 6.47 6.38
N ASP A 322 8.50 6.42 5.62
CA ASP A 322 8.90 5.21 4.89
C ASP A 322 9.22 4.06 5.86
N LYS A 323 9.97 4.33 6.93
CA LYS A 323 10.35 3.31 7.92
C LYS A 323 9.13 2.74 8.62
N ALA A 324 8.22 3.59 9.07
CA ALA A 324 6.97 3.14 9.67
C ALA A 324 6.19 2.26 8.70
N GLN A 325 6.12 2.67 7.44
CA GLN A 325 5.35 1.99 6.40
C GLN A 325 5.89 0.62 6.03
N VAL A 326 7.18 0.56 5.73
CA VAL A 326 7.88 -0.70 5.48
C VAL A 326 7.80 -1.62 6.70
N SER A 327 7.96 -1.09 7.91
CA SER A 327 7.92 -1.90 9.14
C SER A 327 6.57 -2.60 9.31
N GLN A 328 5.44 -1.89 9.20
CA GLN A 328 4.14 -2.56 9.38
C GLN A 328 3.82 -3.49 8.21
N ALA A 329 4.19 -3.16 6.97
CA ALA A 329 3.99 -4.05 5.82
C ALA A 329 4.76 -5.38 5.98
N LEU A 330 5.90 -5.36 6.68
CA LEU A 330 6.70 -6.54 6.98
C LEU A 330 6.17 -7.39 8.14
N THR A 331 5.43 -6.81 9.09
CA THR A 331 5.03 -7.48 10.33
C THR A 331 3.55 -7.81 10.41
N ARG A 332 2.68 -7.05 9.73
CA ARG A 332 1.24 -7.23 9.75
C ARG A 332 0.73 -7.97 8.50
N PRO A 333 -0.43 -8.64 8.57
CA PRO A 333 -1.11 -9.16 7.38
C PRO A 333 -1.43 -8.02 6.40
N LEU A 334 -1.04 -8.14 5.12
CA LEU A 334 -1.29 -7.11 4.10
C LEU A 334 -2.78 -6.77 3.97
N PRO A 335 -3.73 -7.75 4.01
CA PRO A 335 -5.17 -7.48 4.04
C PRO A 335 -5.64 -6.49 5.12
N SER A 336 -4.92 -6.41 6.24
CA SER A 336 -5.28 -5.56 7.39
C SER A 336 -4.75 -4.11 7.31
N LEU A 337 -3.95 -3.79 6.30
CA LEU A 337 -3.33 -2.47 6.13
C LEU A 337 -4.09 -1.66 5.08
N ASP A 338 -4.20 -0.35 5.29
CA ASP A 338 -4.83 0.57 4.35
C ASP A 338 -4.08 0.64 3.01
N SER A 339 -4.81 0.84 1.91
CA SER A 339 -4.23 0.82 0.56
C SER A 339 -3.18 1.91 0.35
N SER A 340 -3.37 3.09 0.96
CA SER A 340 -2.40 4.18 0.89
C SER A 340 -1.07 3.83 1.57
N PHE A 341 -1.16 3.17 2.71
CA PHE A 341 -0.01 2.65 3.45
C PHE A 341 0.75 1.60 2.64
N LEU A 342 0.00 0.64 2.06
CA LEU A 342 0.57 -0.38 1.19
C LEU A 342 1.24 0.25 -0.03
N MET A 343 0.71 1.34 -0.58
CA MET A 343 1.26 2.00 -1.76
C MET A 343 2.67 2.52 -1.51
N LEU A 344 2.87 3.37 -0.49
CA LEU A 344 4.19 3.92 -0.19
C LEU A 344 5.16 2.87 0.35
N ALA A 345 4.67 1.89 1.13
CA ALA A 345 5.47 0.74 1.54
C ALA A 345 5.95 -0.08 0.32
N GLY A 346 5.07 -0.30 -0.67
CA GLY A 346 5.37 -1.00 -1.92
C GLY A 346 6.46 -0.29 -2.72
N ILE A 347 6.31 1.03 -2.93
CA ILE A 347 7.32 1.88 -3.61
C ILE A 347 8.69 1.75 -2.93
N SER A 348 8.72 1.89 -1.60
CA SER A 348 9.96 1.78 -0.82
C SER A 348 10.59 0.39 -0.93
N MET A 349 9.78 -0.67 -0.89
CA MET A 349 10.25 -2.06 -0.91
C MET A 349 10.76 -2.51 -2.28
N VAL A 350 10.24 -1.97 -3.39
CA VAL A 350 10.75 -2.23 -4.77
C VAL A 350 12.26 -1.94 -4.88
N HIS A 351 12.72 -0.96 -4.12
CA HIS A 351 14.11 -0.51 -4.12
C HIS A 351 14.97 -1.12 -2.99
N SER A 352 14.38 -2.00 -2.17
CA SER A 352 15.08 -2.62 -1.03
C SER A 352 16.15 -3.63 -1.45
N HIS A 353 17.20 -3.74 -0.64
CA HIS A 353 18.26 -4.76 -0.71
C HIS A 353 17.96 -5.99 0.15
N SER A 354 17.07 -5.85 1.13
CA SER A 354 16.62 -7.00 1.90
C SER A 354 15.76 -7.84 0.98
N SER A 355 16.22 -9.04 0.61
CA SER A 355 15.46 -10.00 -0.20
C SER A 355 14.05 -10.21 0.38
N LYS A 356 13.94 -10.35 1.70
CA LYS A 356 12.64 -10.43 2.41
C LYS A 356 11.76 -9.22 2.13
N ALA A 357 12.28 -8.00 2.25
CA ALA A 357 11.49 -6.80 2.02
C ALA A 357 11.18 -6.58 0.53
N PHE A 358 12.11 -6.91 -0.36
CA PHE A 358 11.89 -6.87 -1.80
C PHE A 358 10.77 -7.83 -2.21
N ASP A 359 10.80 -9.09 -1.77
CA ASP A 359 9.73 -10.07 -2.03
C ASP A 359 8.40 -9.65 -1.40
N ARG A 360 8.44 -9.07 -0.18
CA ARG A 360 7.25 -8.50 0.45
C ARG A 360 6.69 -7.32 -0.34
N GLY A 361 7.54 -6.53 -0.99
CA GLY A 361 7.16 -5.48 -1.93
C GLY A 361 6.29 -6.01 -3.07
N ARG A 362 6.67 -7.13 -3.69
CA ARG A 362 5.83 -7.79 -4.71
C ARG A 362 4.47 -8.18 -4.15
N ALA A 363 4.45 -8.84 -2.98
CA ALA A 363 3.20 -9.27 -2.35
C ALA A 363 2.28 -8.07 -2.02
N THR A 364 2.89 -6.96 -1.58
CA THR A 364 2.21 -5.70 -1.26
C THR A 364 1.58 -5.07 -2.51
N LEU A 365 2.32 -5.01 -3.60
CA LEU A 365 1.82 -4.48 -4.87
C LEU A 365 0.76 -5.40 -5.50
N ASN A 366 0.90 -6.72 -5.38
CA ASN A 366 -0.13 -7.66 -5.80
C ASN A 366 -1.44 -7.49 -5.00
N GLU A 367 -1.34 -7.29 -3.69
CA GLU A 367 -2.50 -6.99 -2.87
C GLU A 367 -3.22 -5.72 -3.36
N LEU A 368 -2.45 -4.68 -3.69
CA LEU A 368 -3.00 -3.45 -4.25
C LEU A 368 -3.65 -3.64 -5.63
N THR A 369 -3.06 -4.43 -6.53
CA THR A 369 -3.66 -4.68 -7.85
C THR A 369 -4.92 -5.55 -7.77
N MET A 370 -5.06 -6.37 -6.73
CA MET A 370 -6.30 -7.10 -6.45
C MET A 370 -7.39 -6.19 -5.89
N ARG A 371 -7.04 -5.25 -5.00
CA ARG A 371 -8.01 -4.29 -4.43
C ARG A 371 -8.44 -3.21 -5.42
N HIS A 372 -7.50 -2.74 -6.23
CA HIS A 372 -7.66 -1.60 -7.14
C HIS A 372 -7.37 -2.03 -8.58
N PRO A 373 -8.19 -2.93 -9.16
CA PRO A 373 -7.93 -3.48 -10.49
C PRO A 373 -7.91 -2.41 -11.59
N GLU A 374 -8.65 -1.32 -11.39
CA GLU A 374 -8.80 -0.17 -12.29
C GLU A 374 -7.83 0.99 -11.98
N HIS A 375 -6.76 0.75 -11.23
CA HIS A 375 -5.74 1.77 -10.98
C HIS A 375 -4.39 1.38 -11.59
N ALA A 376 -3.82 2.25 -12.43
CA ALA A 376 -2.59 1.97 -13.16
C ALA A 376 -1.33 1.98 -12.28
N LEU A 377 -1.31 2.81 -11.22
CA LEU A 377 -0.08 3.07 -10.46
C LEU A 377 0.47 1.83 -9.74
N PRO A 378 -0.32 1.00 -9.01
CA PRO A 378 0.19 -0.23 -8.41
C PRO A 378 0.77 -1.20 -9.45
N ARG A 379 0.15 -1.29 -10.63
CA ARG A 379 0.62 -2.13 -11.74
C ARG A 379 1.95 -1.64 -12.30
N ALA A 380 2.10 -0.32 -12.48
CA ALA A 380 3.36 0.27 -12.93
C ALA A 380 4.52 -0.04 -11.95
N TRP A 381 4.28 0.05 -10.64
CA TRP A 381 5.28 -0.31 -9.63
C TRP A 381 5.53 -1.83 -9.55
N LEU A 382 4.52 -2.66 -9.77
CA LEU A 382 4.69 -4.12 -9.86
C LEU A 382 5.53 -4.50 -11.08
N ALA A 383 5.31 -3.83 -12.22
CA ALA A 383 6.15 -3.99 -13.40
C ALA A 383 7.60 -3.57 -13.12
N MET A 384 7.80 -2.45 -12.42
CA MET A 384 9.12 -2.01 -11.98
C MET A 384 9.78 -3.04 -11.06
N TRP A 385 9.02 -3.67 -10.14
CA TRP A 385 9.54 -4.75 -9.30
C TRP A 385 10.10 -5.90 -10.14
N HIS A 386 9.33 -6.40 -11.13
CA HIS A 386 9.77 -7.48 -12.00
C HIS A 386 11.01 -7.07 -12.82
N ALA A 387 11.02 -5.84 -13.34
CA ALA A 387 12.16 -5.32 -14.09
C ALA A 387 13.43 -5.23 -13.22
N LEU A 388 13.32 -4.74 -11.99
CA LEU A 388 14.44 -4.68 -11.05
C LEU A 388 14.88 -6.07 -10.60
N ASN A 389 13.99 -7.06 -10.47
CA ASN A 389 14.37 -8.43 -10.13
C ASN A 389 15.31 -9.04 -11.18
N VAL A 390 15.09 -8.72 -12.46
CA VAL A 390 15.98 -9.11 -13.56
C VAL A 390 17.31 -8.34 -13.50
N VAL A 391 17.26 -7.00 -13.37
CA VAL A 391 18.47 -6.16 -13.38
C VAL A 391 19.39 -6.42 -12.17
N LYS A 392 18.81 -6.75 -11.01
CA LYS A 392 19.55 -7.17 -9.80
C LYS A 392 20.22 -8.53 -9.97
N GLY A 393 19.80 -9.36 -10.94
CA GLY A 393 20.31 -10.71 -11.15
C GLY A 393 19.74 -11.74 -10.17
N THR A 394 18.63 -11.42 -9.50
CA THR A 394 17.98 -12.29 -8.50
C THR A 394 16.82 -13.11 -9.08
N SER A 395 16.49 -12.90 -10.37
CA SER A 395 15.42 -13.63 -11.04
C SER A 395 15.80 -15.09 -11.31
N GLY A 396 14.99 -16.03 -10.80
CA GLY A 396 15.10 -17.45 -11.14
C GLY A 396 14.57 -17.80 -12.54
N ASN A 397 13.84 -16.89 -13.20
CA ASN A 397 13.38 -17.06 -14.58
C ASN A 397 13.21 -15.69 -15.24
N VAL A 398 14.29 -15.22 -15.86
CA VAL A 398 14.37 -13.90 -16.51
C VAL A 398 13.27 -13.71 -17.54
N ALA A 399 13.02 -14.71 -18.39
CA ALA A 399 12.00 -14.61 -19.44
C ALA A 399 10.59 -14.44 -18.85
N ARG A 400 10.28 -15.11 -17.73
CA ARG A 400 9.00 -14.94 -17.03
C ARG A 400 8.87 -13.54 -16.44
N ASP A 401 9.89 -13.05 -15.73
CA ASP A 401 9.81 -11.73 -15.11
C ASP A 401 9.72 -10.60 -16.15
N ILE A 402 10.42 -10.71 -17.28
CA ILE A 402 10.26 -9.76 -18.40
C ILE A 402 8.81 -9.78 -18.91
N ARG A 403 8.21 -10.95 -19.12
CA ARG A 403 6.79 -11.04 -19.56
C ARG A 403 5.85 -10.42 -18.54
N GLN A 404 6.03 -10.74 -17.26
CA GLN A 404 5.19 -10.20 -16.19
C GLN A 404 5.33 -8.68 -16.08
N ALA A 405 6.54 -8.14 -16.20
CA ALA A 405 6.76 -6.69 -16.20
C ALA A 405 5.92 -6.00 -17.29
N ARG A 406 5.98 -6.54 -18.52
CA ARG A 406 5.22 -6.01 -19.67
C ARG A 406 3.71 -6.19 -19.55
N GLU A 407 3.26 -7.33 -19.04
CA GLU A 407 1.83 -7.57 -18.83
C GLU A 407 1.26 -6.54 -17.85
N GLN A 408 2.00 -6.23 -16.77
CA GLN A 408 1.55 -5.22 -15.80
C GLN A 408 1.56 -3.80 -16.36
N THR A 409 2.58 -3.37 -17.12
CA THR A 409 2.54 -2.05 -17.78
C THR A 409 1.45 -1.99 -18.84
N GLN A 410 1.24 -3.05 -19.62
CA GLN A 410 0.16 -3.08 -20.62
C GLN A 410 -1.20 -2.92 -19.94
N HIS A 411 -1.48 -3.71 -18.90
CA HIS A 411 -2.73 -3.56 -18.14
C HIS A 411 -2.88 -2.17 -17.53
N ALA A 412 -1.80 -1.58 -17.02
CA ALA A 412 -1.83 -0.20 -16.50
C ALA A 412 -2.22 0.81 -17.59
N LEU A 413 -1.69 0.66 -18.81
CA LEU A 413 -1.97 1.53 -19.94
C LEU A 413 -3.31 1.25 -20.61
N ASP A 414 -3.85 0.04 -20.51
CA ASP A 414 -5.22 -0.27 -20.96
C ASP A 414 -6.25 0.48 -20.12
N VAL A 415 -5.98 0.63 -18.82
CA VAL A 415 -6.83 1.35 -17.86
C VAL A 415 -6.61 2.86 -17.92
N GLU A 416 -5.35 3.31 -17.87
CA GLU A 416 -4.98 4.72 -17.96
C GLU A 416 -3.94 4.95 -19.08
N PRO A 417 -4.36 5.17 -20.35
CA PRO A 417 -3.46 5.22 -21.51
C PRO A 417 -2.37 6.31 -21.47
N LYS A 418 -2.57 7.35 -20.66
CA LYS A 418 -1.63 8.45 -20.48
C LYS A 418 -0.98 8.46 -19.09
N ASN A 419 -1.00 7.34 -18.37
CA ASN A 419 -0.33 7.28 -17.06
C ASN A 419 1.19 7.39 -17.26
N ALA A 420 1.76 8.52 -16.85
CA ALA A 420 3.16 8.85 -17.09
C ALA A 420 4.13 7.85 -16.44
N MET A 421 3.82 7.35 -15.25
CA MET A 421 4.64 6.34 -14.58
C MET A 421 4.61 5.01 -15.34
N ALA A 422 3.43 4.53 -15.79
CA ALA A 422 3.33 3.32 -16.58
C ALA A 422 4.09 3.42 -17.93
N LEU A 423 3.96 4.56 -18.62
CA LEU A 423 4.72 4.86 -19.84
C LEU A 423 6.23 4.88 -19.57
N ALA A 424 6.66 5.50 -18.47
CA ALA A 424 8.07 5.58 -18.08
C ALA A 424 8.65 4.19 -17.80
N VAL A 425 7.91 3.35 -17.06
CA VAL A 425 8.31 1.97 -16.73
C VAL A 425 8.38 1.10 -17.99
N GLU A 426 7.42 1.22 -18.91
CA GLU A 426 7.48 0.49 -20.18
C GLU A 426 8.69 0.92 -21.00
N GLY A 427 8.96 2.24 -21.07
CA GLY A 427 10.18 2.77 -21.69
C GLY A 427 11.47 2.21 -21.08
N TYR A 428 11.52 2.09 -19.75
CA TYR A 428 12.62 1.44 -19.04
C TYR A 428 12.77 -0.04 -19.41
N ILE A 429 11.67 -0.80 -19.46
CA ILE A 429 11.66 -2.22 -19.85
C ILE A 429 12.17 -2.41 -21.27
N GLN A 430 11.67 -1.61 -22.22
CA GLN A 430 12.09 -1.64 -23.63
C GLN A 430 13.61 -1.37 -23.75
N CYS A 431 14.12 -0.39 -23.01
CA CYS A 431 15.53 -0.01 -23.03
C CYS A 431 16.44 -1.04 -22.37
N GLN A 432 16.07 -1.51 -21.17
CA GLN A 432 16.98 -2.27 -20.30
C GLN A 432 16.86 -3.78 -20.47
N LEU A 433 15.70 -4.29 -20.87
CA LEU A 433 15.40 -5.72 -20.87
C LEU A 433 15.17 -6.28 -22.27
N LEU A 434 14.54 -5.51 -23.16
CA LEU A 434 14.15 -5.97 -24.50
C LEU A 434 15.09 -5.52 -25.61
N SER A 435 16.00 -4.58 -25.32
CA SER A 435 16.95 -4.05 -26.30
C SER A 435 16.30 -3.36 -27.49
N ASP A 436 15.16 -2.70 -27.29
CA ASP A 436 14.46 -1.90 -28.32
C ASP A 436 14.55 -0.40 -27.96
N PRO A 437 15.67 0.27 -28.32
CA PRO A 437 15.85 1.68 -27.99
C PRO A 437 14.87 2.60 -28.73
N GLN A 438 14.33 2.19 -29.88
CA GLN A 438 13.37 2.98 -30.63
C GLN A 438 12.02 3.04 -29.90
N GLN A 439 11.51 1.89 -29.44
CA GLN A 439 10.30 1.84 -28.62
C GLN A 439 10.51 2.50 -27.26
N ALA A 440 11.68 2.31 -26.64
CA ALA A 440 12.02 2.98 -25.39
C ALA A 440 11.88 4.50 -25.50
N ASN A 441 12.46 5.12 -26.53
CA ASN A 441 12.39 6.56 -26.72
C ASN A 441 10.94 7.05 -26.89
N ARG A 442 10.11 6.31 -27.64
CA ARG A 442 8.70 6.66 -27.86
C ARG A 442 7.91 6.68 -26.56
N TYR A 443 8.05 5.64 -25.73
CA TYR A 443 7.37 5.57 -24.44
C TYR A 443 7.88 6.64 -23.48
N LEU A 444 9.19 6.86 -23.39
CA LEU A 444 9.78 7.87 -22.50
C LEU A 444 9.42 9.31 -22.91
N ALA A 445 9.36 9.60 -24.21
CA ALA A 445 8.87 10.88 -24.71
C ALA A 445 7.38 11.08 -24.37
N SER A 446 6.56 10.05 -24.58
CA SER A 446 5.13 10.08 -24.24
C SER A 446 4.89 10.25 -22.73
N ALA A 447 5.74 9.64 -21.89
CA ALA A 447 5.67 9.76 -20.44
C ALA A 447 5.89 11.21 -19.98
N VAL A 448 6.93 11.86 -20.51
CA VAL A 448 7.25 13.27 -20.22
C VAL A 448 6.16 14.21 -20.76
N GLU A 449 5.61 13.92 -21.94
CA GLU A 449 4.50 14.71 -22.50
C GLU A 449 3.23 14.57 -21.66
N ALA A 450 2.93 13.37 -21.18
CA ALA A 450 1.76 13.11 -20.35
C ALA A 450 1.83 13.77 -18.97
N ASN A 451 3.01 13.76 -18.33
CA ASN A 451 3.25 14.50 -17.09
C ASN A 451 4.70 14.99 -17.02
N PRO A 452 4.96 16.27 -17.33
CA PRO A 452 6.29 16.87 -17.22
C PRO A 452 6.83 16.89 -15.79
N SER A 453 5.97 16.72 -14.78
CA SER A 453 6.33 16.68 -13.36
C SER A 453 6.55 15.25 -12.84
N GLU A 454 6.53 14.22 -13.70
CA GLU A 454 6.84 12.84 -13.32
C GLU A 454 8.37 12.63 -13.28
N PRO A 455 9.00 12.57 -12.09
CA PRO A 455 10.46 12.47 -11.99
C PRO A 455 11.00 11.18 -12.60
N MET A 456 10.28 10.05 -12.52
CA MET A 456 10.76 8.77 -13.05
C MET A 456 10.81 8.77 -14.58
N ALA A 457 9.92 9.53 -15.25
CA ALA A 457 9.95 9.69 -16.70
C ALA A 457 11.25 10.35 -17.16
N TRP A 458 11.63 11.47 -16.54
CA TRP A 458 12.90 12.14 -16.81
C TRP A 458 14.11 11.29 -16.43
N LEU A 459 14.02 10.56 -15.32
CA LEU A 459 15.10 9.73 -14.84
C LEU A 459 15.38 8.54 -15.77
N PHE A 460 14.35 7.90 -16.32
CA PHE A 460 14.54 6.83 -17.30
C PHE A 460 14.90 7.36 -18.68
N LYS A 461 14.43 8.56 -19.04
CA LYS A 461 14.88 9.25 -20.24
C LYS A 461 16.37 9.58 -20.19
N SER A 462 16.90 10.01 -19.04
CA SER A 462 18.33 10.24 -18.87
C SER A 462 19.14 8.95 -19.08
N LEU A 463 18.67 7.82 -18.55
CA LEU A 463 19.30 6.52 -18.76
C LEU A 463 19.28 6.09 -20.23
N TYR A 464 18.17 6.32 -20.94
CA TYR A 464 18.10 6.11 -22.38
C TYR A 464 19.12 7.00 -23.11
N SER A 465 19.15 8.30 -22.83
CA SER A 465 20.05 9.27 -23.47
C SER A 465 21.53 8.94 -23.22
N ALA A 466 21.88 8.40 -22.05
CA ALA A 466 23.24 7.95 -21.72
C ALA A 466 23.71 6.77 -22.59
N GLY A 467 22.79 5.90 -23.01
CA GLY A 467 23.08 4.73 -23.82
C GLY A 467 22.94 4.97 -25.32
N TRP A 468 21.86 5.62 -25.74
CA TRP A 468 21.39 5.63 -27.13
C TRP A 468 21.13 7.03 -27.69
N GLY A 469 21.14 8.04 -26.84
CA GLY A 469 20.90 9.43 -27.22
C GLY A 469 22.15 10.29 -27.08
N SER A 470 21.96 11.52 -26.60
CA SER A 470 23.05 12.46 -26.35
C SER A 470 23.46 12.45 -24.88
N SER A 471 24.77 12.38 -24.60
CA SER A 471 25.31 12.41 -23.25
C SER A 471 24.98 13.72 -22.51
N SER A 472 25.00 14.86 -23.20
CA SER A 472 24.67 16.16 -22.59
C SER A 472 23.18 16.29 -22.27
N LEU A 473 22.30 15.72 -23.11
CA LEU A 473 20.88 15.60 -22.79
C LEU A 473 20.66 14.71 -21.58
N SER A 474 21.37 13.58 -21.50
CA SER A 474 21.29 12.68 -20.34
C SER A 474 21.55 13.42 -19.02
N VAL A 475 22.60 14.25 -18.97
CA VAL A 475 22.92 15.05 -17.76
C VAL A 475 21.80 16.03 -17.43
N THR A 476 21.28 16.73 -18.44
CA THR A 476 20.18 17.68 -18.27
C THR A 476 18.92 16.99 -17.71
N GLU A 477 18.52 15.87 -18.31
CA GLU A 477 17.34 15.10 -17.92
C GLU A 477 17.47 14.54 -16.50
N ALA A 478 18.67 14.09 -16.11
CA ALA A 478 18.93 13.61 -14.75
C ALA A 478 18.81 14.73 -13.71
N TYR A 479 19.30 15.94 -14.01
CA TYR A 479 19.15 17.08 -13.12
C TYR A 479 17.70 17.57 -13.01
N VAL A 480 16.94 17.54 -14.11
CA VAL A 480 15.49 17.81 -14.09
C VAL A 480 14.79 16.83 -13.15
N ALA A 481 15.04 15.51 -13.29
CA ALA A 481 14.47 14.51 -12.40
C ALA A 481 14.77 14.78 -10.92
N ARG A 482 16.02 15.13 -10.57
CA ARG A 482 16.41 15.48 -9.19
C ARG A 482 15.73 16.74 -8.67
N SER A 483 15.47 17.71 -9.53
CA SER A 483 14.77 18.95 -9.15
C SER A 483 13.29 18.71 -8.84
N LEU A 484 12.68 17.74 -9.53
CA LEU A 484 11.27 17.36 -9.35
C LEU A 484 11.04 16.55 -8.07
N SER A 485 12.07 15.90 -7.51
CA SER A 485 11.98 15.16 -6.25
C SER A 485 13.21 15.40 -5.35
N PRO A 486 13.30 16.57 -4.69
CA PRO A 486 14.49 16.97 -3.93
C PRO A 486 14.69 16.19 -2.63
N VAL A 487 13.61 15.62 -2.06
CA VAL A 487 13.60 14.90 -0.77
C VAL A 487 13.18 13.43 -0.95
N ASP A 488 13.47 12.86 -2.12
CA ASP A 488 13.01 11.52 -2.49
C ASP A 488 13.52 10.40 -1.55
N PRO A 489 12.66 9.50 -1.06
CA PRO A 489 13.07 8.25 -0.40
C PRO A 489 14.06 7.42 -1.23
N LEU A 490 13.91 7.42 -2.54
CA LEU A 490 14.72 6.73 -3.53
C LEU A 490 15.89 7.57 -4.03
N ARG A 491 16.30 8.62 -3.30
CA ARG A 491 17.39 9.54 -3.71
C ARG A 491 18.66 8.83 -4.19
N TYR A 492 19.01 7.71 -3.58
CA TYR A 492 20.16 6.90 -3.99
C TYR A 492 20.08 6.47 -5.47
N PHE A 493 18.87 6.18 -5.96
CA PHE A 493 18.61 5.75 -7.33
C PHE A 493 18.75 6.93 -8.30
N PHE A 494 18.30 8.12 -7.90
CA PHE A 494 18.53 9.36 -8.65
C PHE A 494 20.02 9.70 -8.74
N ASP A 495 20.75 9.56 -7.63
CA ASP A 495 22.20 9.81 -7.61
C ASP A 495 22.95 8.77 -8.47
N LEU A 496 22.53 7.50 -8.49
CA LEU A 496 23.06 6.49 -9.41
C LEU A 496 22.87 6.91 -10.88
N LEU A 497 21.63 7.20 -11.30
CA LEU A 497 21.33 7.46 -12.70
C LEU A 497 21.92 8.80 -13.18
N THR A 498 22.03 9.79 -12.28
CA THR A 498 22.79 11.02 -12.53
C THR A 498 24.28 10.73 -12.69
N GLY A 499 24.84 9.85 -11.85
CA GLY A 499 26.22 9.39 -12.01
C GLY A 499 26.46 8.70 -13.36
N ASN A 500 25.52 7.87 -13.83
CA ASN A 500 25.60 7.25 -15.16
C ASN A 500 25.53 8.28 -16.29
N ALA A 501 24.69 9.31 -16.16
CA ALA A 501 24.62 10.41 -17.12
C ALA A 501 25.95 11.18 -17.19
N LEU A 502 26.52 11.53 -16.04
CA LEU A 502 27.82 12.21 -15.94
C LEU A 502 28.97 11.33 -16.46
N LEU A 503 28.92 10.02 -16.22
CA LEU A 503 29.86 9.05 -16.78
C LEU A 503 29.76 9.00 -18.32
N ALA A 504 28.54 9.01 -18.86
CA ALA A 504 28.30 9.06 -20.30
C ALA A 504 28.96 10.29 -20.91
N ASP A 505 28.79 11.44 -20.26
CA ASP A 505 29.29 12.76 -20.67
C ASP A 505 30.76 13.02 -20.28
N ARG A 506 31.48 11.99 -19.78
CA ARG A 506 32.90 12.08 -19.39
C ARG A 506 33.20 13.05 -18.23
N GLN A 507 32.20 13.42 -17.44
CA GLN A 507 32.37 14.21 -16.21
C GLN A 507 32.67 13.28 -15.02
N LEU A 508 33.82 12.59 -15.09
CA LEU A 508 34.12 11.42 -14.26
C LEU A 508 34.19 11.71 -12.76
N ASP A 509 34.81 12.82 -12.34
CA ASP A 509 34.88 13.18 -10.91
C ASP A 509 33.49 13.40 -10.29
N GLN A 510 32.60 14.06 -11.04
CA GLN A 510 31.22 14.28 -10.59
C GLN A 510 30.42 12.97 -10.58
N ALA A 511 30.68 12.07 -11.54
CA ALA A 511 30.10 10.73 -11.55
C ALA A 511 30.51 9.93 -10.30
N VAL A 512 31.79 10.00 -9.90
CA VAL A 512 32.29 9.40 -8.65
C VAL A 512 31.61 10.01 -7.43
N ALA A 513 31.46 11.33 -7.39
CA ALA A 513 30.77 12.01 -6.29
C ALA A 513 29.32 11.53 -6.14
N CYS A 514 28.58 11.43 -7.25
CA CYS A 514 27.21 10.91 -7.25
C CYS A 514 27.14 9.43 -6.84
N GLY A 515 28.05 8.59 -7.35
CA GLY A 515 28.13 7.19 -6.96
C GLY A 515 28.40 7.01 -5.46
N ARG A 516 29.25 7.84 -4.87
CA ARG A 516 29.50 7.85 -3.41
C ARG A 516 28.27 8.27 -2.62
N LEU A 517 27.50 9.27 -3.07
CA LEU A 517 26.23 9.65 -2.45
C LEU A 517 25.23 8.50 -2.48
N SER A 518 25.10 7.83 -3.63
CA SER A 518 24.26 6.64 -3.76
C SER A 518 24.67 5.52 -2.79
N LEU A 519 25.97 5.25 -2.62
CA LEU A 519 26.44 4.20 -1.70
C LEU A 519 26.31 4.56 -0.21
N ARG A 520 26.30 5.84 0.16
CA ARG A 520 26.06 6.25 1.55
C ARG A 520 24.67 5.80 2.02
N ALA A 521 23.68 5.92 1.16
CA ALA A 521 22.34 5.40 1.42
C ALA A 521 22.35 3.87 1.33
N HIS A 522 22.94 3.29 0.28
CA HIS A 522 22.91 1.86 -0.01
C HIS A 522 24.30 1.29 -0.32
N LYS A 523 25.01 0.84 0.73
CA LYS A 523 26.43 0.41 0.67
C LYS A 523 26.72 -0.73 -0.29
N HIS A 524 25.74 -1.60 -0.55
CA HIS A 524 25.89 -2.84 -1.31
C HIS A 524 25.22 -2.77 -2.70
N HIS A 525 24.93 -1.56 -3.20
CA HIS A 525 24.20 -1.41 -4.45
C HIS A 525 25.05 -1.73 -5.69
N VAL A 526 24.88 -2.95 -6.20
CA VAL A 526 25.62 -3.51 -7.35
C VAL A 526 25.68 -2.56 -8.57
N PRO A 527 24.57 -1.98 -9.07
CA PRO A 527 24.63 -0.99 -10.16
C PRO A 527 25.52 0.22 -9.87
N THR A 528 25.52 0.74 -8.64
CA THR A 528 26.39 1.86 -8.23
C THR A 528 27.85 1.46 -8.16
N LEU A 529 28.15 0.23 -7.73
CA LEU A 529 29.52 -0.30 -7.78
C LEU A 529 30.03 -0.38 -9.23
N ARG A 530 29.18 -0.77 -10.19
CA ARG A 530 29.54 -0.77 -11.63
C ARG A 530 29.83 0.64 -12.16
N LEU A 531 29.03 1.64 -11.77
CA LEU A 531 29.29 3.05 -12.07
C LEU A 531 30.66 3.50 -11.55
N LEU A 532 30.92 3.31 -10.25
CA LEU A 532 32.17 3.74 -9.62
C LEU A 532 33.39 3.01 -10.19
N LEU A 533 33.27 1.71 -10.42
CA LEU A 533 34.29 0.90 -11.06
C LEU A 533 34.67 1.46 -12.44
N THR A 534 33.65 1.80 -13.24
CA THR A 534 33.86 2.32 -14.59
C THR A 534 34.48 3.71 -14.56
N ALA A 535 34.00 4.59 -13.66
CA ALA A 535 34.56 5.93 -13.50
C ALA A 535 36.02 5.89 -13.05
N HIS A 536 36.38 5.07 -12.07
CA HIS A 536 37.76 4.91 -11.59
C HIS A 536 38.68 4.32 -12.67
N ALA A 537 38.23 3.31 -13.42
CA ALA A 537 38.99 2.76 -14.53
C ALA A 537 39.27 3.83 -15.62
N GLU A 538 38.27 4.63 -16.00
CA GLU A 538 38.44 5.67 -17.00
C GLU A 538 39.27 6.88 -16.51
N LEU A 539 39.32 7.12 -15.19
CA LEU A 539 40.23 8.09 -14.56
C LEU A 539 41.68 7.57 -14.45
N GLY A 540 41.93 6.28 -14.75
CA GLY A 540 43.24 5.65 -14.53
C GLY A 540 43.54 5.33 -13.05
N GLN A 541 42.54 5.43 -12.18
CA GLN A 541 42.60 5.15 -10.75
C GLN A 541 42.39 3.64 -10.50
N PHE A 542 43.32 2.82 -10.99
CA PHE A 542 43.15 1.36 -11.05
C PHE A 542 43.12 0.69 -9.66
N ASP A 543 43.81 1.25 -8.66
CA ASP A 543 43.81 0.68 -7.31
C ASP A 543 42.44 0.87 -6.64
N GLU A 544 41.85 2.06 -6.76
CA GLU A 544 40.46 2.33 -6.36
C GLU A 544 39.48 1.47 -7.16
N GLY A 545 39.67 1.36 -8.48
CA GLY A 545 38.85 0.51 -9.34
C GLY A 545 38.87 -0.96 -8.91
N LYS A 546 40.03 -1.50 -8.56
CA LYS A 546 40.18 -2.87 -8.03
C LYS A 546 39.52 -3.02 -6.66
N ALA A 547 39.60 -2.02 -5.79
CA ALA A 547 38.90 -2.04 -4.51
C ALA A 547 37.38 -2.14 -4.69
N ILE A 548 36.82 -1.35 -5.62
CA ILE A 548 35.39 -1.44 -5.98
C ILE A 548 35.06 -2.78 -6.63
N LEU A 549 35.93 -3.32 -7.51
CA LEU A 549 35.73 -4.63 -8.11
C LEU A 549 35.68 -5.75 -7.06
N ASN A 550 36.55 -5.71 -6.05
CA ASN A 550 36.53 -6.69 -4.96
C ASN A 550 35.21 -6.63 -4.17
N GLN A 551 34.70 -5.42 -3.91
CA GLN A 551 33.39 -5.25 -3.31
C GLN A 551 32.27 -5.80 -4.21
N LEU A 552 32.30 -5.50 -5.52
CA LEU A 552 31.34 -6.00 -6.48
C LEU A 552 31.30 -7.53 -6.54
N ARG A 553 32.46 -8.19 -6.48
CA ARG A 553 32.56 -9.66 -6.45
C ARG A 553 32.05 -10.28 -5.14
N ALA A 554 32.14 -9.56 -4.02
CA ALA A 554 31.55 -10.01 -2.77
C ALA A 554 30.01 -9.99 -2.84
N GLU A 555 29.42 -9.00 -3.51
CA GLU A 555 27.97 -8.90 -3.70
C GLU A 555 27.43 -9.80 -4.81
N ALA A 556 28.23 -10.04 -5.86
CA ALA A 556 27.85 -10.86 -7.01
C ALA A 556 28.99 -11.83 -7.39
N PRO A 557 29.13 -12.95 -6.67
CA PRO A 557 30.24 -13.90 -6.87
C PRO A 557 30.27 -14.54 -8.27
N GLU A 558 29.09 -14.78 -8.85
CA GLU A 558 28.90 -15.39 -10.17
C GLU A 558 28.97 -14.37 -11.33
N LEU A 559 29.33 -13.12 -11.04
CA LEU A 559 29.41 -12.07 -12.06
C LEU A 559 30.63 -12.30 -12.96
N THR A 560 30.37 -12.37 -14.26
CA THR A 560 31.38 -12.42 -15.32
C THR A 560 31.03 -11.36 -16.36
N VAL A 561 31.97 -11.01 -17.23
CA VAL A 561 31.69 -10.03 -18.29
C VAL A 561 30.60 -10.55 -19.23
N SER A 562 30.63 -11.84 -19.56
CA SER A 562 29.59 -12.49 -20.38
C SER A 562 28.24 -12.51 -19.68
N SER A 563 28.17 -12.86 -18.39
CA SER A 563 26.89 -12.89 -17.66
C SER A 563 26.30 -11.49 -17.50
N TYR A 564 27.14 -10.46 -17.34
CA TYR A 564 26.70 -9.07 -17.38
C TYR A 564 26.14 -8.66 -18.75
N LEU A 565 26.82 -8.98 -19.86
CA LEU A 565 26.35 -8.60 -21.20
C LEU A 565 25.15 -9.42 -21.69
N ALA A 566 24.93 -10.62 -21.13
CA ALA A 566 23.80 -11.48 -21.48
C ALA A 566 22.43 -10.92 -21.02
N ILE A 567 22.42 -10.03 -20.02
CA ILE A 567 21.21 -9.38 -19.53
C ILE A 567 21.03 -8.05 -20.27
N GLY A 568 19.87 -7.78 -20.86
CA GLY A 568 19.62 -6.51 -21.57
C GLY A 568 20.40 -6.36 -22.87
N SER A 569 20.57 -5.11 -23.34
CA SER A 569 21.18 -4.85 -24.65
C SER A 569 22.71 -4.86 -24.60
N ALA A 570 23.32 -5.96 -25.06
CA ALA A 570 24.77 -6.04 -25.26
C ALA A 570 25.30 -4.97 -26.23
N GLU A 571 24.46 -4.45 -27.13
CA GLU A 571 24.83 -3.40 -28.09
C GLU A 571 24.89 -2.01 -27.46
N SER A 572 24.38 -1.83 -26.24
CA SER A 572 24.40 -0.54 -25.56
C SER A 572 25.84 -0.03 -25.38
N PRO A 573 26.17 1.17 -25.91
CA PRO A 573 27.47 1.81 -25.72
C PRO A 573 27.89 1.93 -24.25
N MET A 574 26.94 2.28 -23.38
CA MET A 574 27.19 2.39 -21.94
C MET A 574 27.53 1.02 -21.33
N ARG A 575 26.80 -0.03 -21.69
CA ARG A 575 27.07 -1.37 -21.16
C ARG A 575 28.41 -1.91 -21.65
N GLN A 576 28.77 -1.65 -22.91
CA GLN A 576 30.07 -2.01 -23.44
C GLN A 576 31.21 -1.25 -22.74
N ARG A 577 31.03 0.04 -22.40
CA ARG A 577 31.99 0.78 -21.58
C ARG A 577 32.19 0.15 -20.20
N ILE A 578 31.11 -0.21 -19.52
CA ILE A 578 31.17 -0.90 -18.22
C ILE A 578 31.88 -2.26 -18.35
N ALA A 579 31.54 -3.06 -19.37
CA ALA A 579 32.18 -4.34 -19.62
C ALA A 579 33.69 -4.20 -19.88
N ASN A 580 34.11 -3.19 -20.64
CA ASN A 580 35.53 -2.91 -20.88
C ASN A 580 36.27 -2.51 -19.61
N ALA A 581 35.67 -1.71 -18.73
CA ALA A 581 36.26 -1.38 -17.44
C ALA A 581 36.40 -2.63 -16.54
N MET A 582 35.40 -3.52 -16.54
CA MET A 582 35.47 -4.81 -15.84
C MET A 582 36.63 -5.67 -16.35
N ARG A 583 36.82 -5.78 -17.67
CA ARG A 583 37.94 -6.50 -18.29
C ARG A 583 39.29 -5.89 -17.89
N GLN A 584 39.43 -4.57 -17.96
CA GLN A 584 40.66 -3.87 -17.60
C GLN A 584 41.07 -4.10 -16.14
N LEU A 585 40.09 -4.22 -15.24
CA LEU A 585 40.32 -4.45 -13.82
C LEU A 585 40.44 -5.93 -13.44
N GLY A 586 40.29 -6.85 -14.40
CA GLY A 586 40.55 -8.27 -14.23
C GLY A 586 39.34 -9.12 -13.84
N LEU A 587 38.11 -8.68 -14.15
CA LEU A 587 36.94 -9.54 -14.05
C LEU A 587 36.99 -10.62 -15.16
N PRO A 588 36.75 -11.91 -14.86
CA PRO A 588 36.79 -12.98 -15.86
C PRO A 588 35.71 -12.82 -16.93
N GLU A 589 36.02 -13.27 -18.14
CA GLU A 589 35.09 -13.20 -19.27
C GLU A 589 33.94 -14.21 -19.14
N THR A 590 34.23 -15.43 -18.65
CA THR A 590 33.30 -16.57 -18.52
C THR A 590 33.34 -17.19 -17.15
#